data_AF-A0A0F3RE35-F1
#
_entry.id   AF-A0A0F3RE35-F1
#
_cell.length_a   1.000
_cell.length_b   1.000
_cell.length_c   1.000
_cell.angle_alpha   90.00
_cell.angle_beta   90.00
_cell.angle_gamma   90.00
#
_symmetry.space_group_name_H-M   'P 1'
#
loop_
_entity.id
_entity.type
_entity.pdbx_description
1 polymer ?
#
loop_
_entity_poly.entity_id
_entity_poly.type
_entity_poly.pdbx_seq_one_letter_code
_entity_poly.pdbx_strand_id
1 'polypeptide(L)'
;MVVITSGFQALPEEKECISYHQTINVGNGKHQLKCLSYVFVELDKFTKEADELESLEDDWLYMMAKFDRAKEPPQHTKDENGTISL
;
A
#
# COMPACT_ATOMS: atom_id res chain seq x y z
N MET A 1 -9.57 3.35 -6.86
CA MET A 1 -8.59 3.78 -5.86
C MET A 1 -7.24 3.83 -6.55
N VAL A 2 -6.52 4.95 -6.46
CA VAL A 2 -5.17 5.06 -7.05
C VAL A 2 -4.16 4.77 -5.93
N VAL A 3 -3.24 3.84 -6.20
CA VAL A 3 -2.11 3.54 -5.31
C VAL A 3 -0.85 4.01 -6.00
N ILE A 4 -0.06 4.81 -5.30
CA ILE A 4 1.23 5.29 -5.77
C ILE A 4 2.28 4.69 -4.84
N THR A 5 3.24 3.95 -5.39
CA THR A 5 4.31 3.32 -4.61
C THR A 5 5.65 4.03 -4.85
N SER A 6 6.50 4.03 -3.82
CA SER A 6 7.87 4.49 -3.91
C SER A 6 8.82 3.54 -3.20
N GLY A 7 10.03 3.39 -3.73
CA GLY A 7 11.10 2.60 -3.12
C GLY A 7 12.05 3.42 -2.23
N PHE A 8 11.62 4.61 -1.80
CA PHE A 8 12.40 5.51 -0.95
C PHE A 8 11.47 6.29 -0.03
N GLN A 9 12.01 6.87 1.05
CA GLN A 9 11.23 7.71 1.97
C GLN A 9 11.08 9.13 1.41
N ALA A 10 9.89 9.46 0.92
CA ALA A 10 9.53 10.79 0.45
C ALA A 10 8.94 11.66 1.58
N LEU A 11 8.35 11.05 2.60
CA LEU A 11 7.71 11.70 3.74
C LEU A 11 8.40 11.26 5.04
N PRO A 12 9.58 11.81 5.39
CA PRO A 12 10.40 11.30 6.49
C PRO A 12 9.78 11.51 7.88
N GLU A 13 8.83 12.43 8.02
CA GLU A 13 8.11 12.69 9.28
C GLU A 13 7.00 11.66 9.54
N GLU A 14 6.48 11.04 8.48
CA GLU A 14 5.45 10.00 8.57
C GLU A 14 6.10 8.65 8.88
N LYS A 15 5.68 7.99 9.96
CA LYS A 15 6.24 6.69 10.35
C LYS A 15 5.62 5.53 9.59
N GLU A 16 4.35 5.67 9.23
CA GLU A 16 3.57 4.61 8.60
C GLU A 16 4.03 4.36 7.16
N CYS A 17 3.97 3.10 6.73
CA CYS A 17 4.26 2.71 5.34
C CYS A 17 3.20 3.22 4.37
N ILE A 18 1.94 3.28 4.83
CA ILE A 18 0.79 3.70 4.03
C ILE A 18 0.29 5.06 4.53
N SER A 19 0.12 6.00 3.61
CA SER A 19 -0.47 7.30 3.88
C SER A 19 -1.66 7.58 2.94
N TYR A 20 -2.71 8.19 3.49
CA TYR A 20 -3.96 8.46 2.77
C TYR A 20 -4.08 9.95 2.46
N HIS A 21 -4.23 10.29 1.19
CA HIS A 21 -4.17 11.67 0.74
C HIS A 21 -5.46 12.12 0.06
N GLN A 22 -5.80 13.39 0.26
CA GLN A 22 -6.97 14.04 -0.32
C GLN A 22 -6.55 15.31 -1.06
N THR A 23 -7.28 15.64 -2.13
CA THR A 23 -7.00 16.82 -2.93
C THR A 23 -7.81 18.01 -2.44
N ILE A 24 -7.15 19.05 -1.92
CA ILE A 24 -7.79 20.27 -1.43
C ILE A 24 -7.49 21.43 -2.38
N ASN A 25 -8.50 22.22 -2.74
CA ASN A 25 -8.30 23.45 -3.47
C ASN A 25 -7.73 24.52 -2.53
N VAL A 26 -6.50 24.97 -2.79
CA VAL A 26 -5.79 25.94 -1.93
C VAL A 26 -6.48 27.30 -1.86
N GLY A 27 -7.14 27.74 -2.93
CA GLY A 27 -7.76 29.07 -2.99
C GLY A 27 -9.04 29.21 -2.16
N ASN A 28 -9.75 28.11 -1.90
CA ASN A 28 -11.01 28.14 -1.15
C ASN A 28 -11.13 27.07 -0.05
N GLY A 29 -10.08 26.25 0.15
CA GLY A 29 -10.02 25.17 1.13
C GLY A 29 -10.98 24.01 0.87
N LYS A 30 -11.71 23.99 -0.25
CA LYS A 30 -12.74 22.98 -0.49
C LYS A 30 -12.14 21.70 -1.08
N HIS A 31 -12.60 20.57 -0.55
CA HIS A 31 -12.37 19.24 -1.11
C HIS A 31 -13.50 18.89 -2.08
N GLN A 32 -13.39 19.37 -3.33
CA GLN A 32 -14.43 19.18 -4.37
C GLN A 32 -14.23 17.89 -5.18
N LEU A 33 -12.99 17.48 -5.41
CA LEU A 33 -12.62 16.29 -6.18
C LEU A 33 -12.47 15.05 -5.29
N LYS A 34 -13.52 14.72 -4.54
CA LYS A 34 -13.50 13.62 -3.55
C LYS A 34 -13.23 12.24 -4.14
N CYS A 35 -13.52 12.06 -5.42
CA CYS A 35 -13.23 10.83 -6.16
C CYS A 35 -11.73 10.67 -6.52
N LEU A 36 -10.93 11.73 -6.37
CA LEU A 36 -9.48 11.75 -6.63
C LEU A 36 -8.70 11.70 -5.32
N SER A 37 -9.03 10.74 -4.46
CA SER A 37 -8.17 10.33 -3.35
C SER A 37 -7.18 9.27 -3.82
N TYR A 38 -6.01 9.26 -3.19
CA TYR A 38 -4.97 8.27 -3.47
C TYR A 38 -4.33 7.79 -2.17
N VAL A 39 -3.78 6.60 -2.24
CA VAL A 39 -2.96 6.00 -1.20
C VAL A 39 -1.51 6.08 -1.67
N PHE A 40 -0.64 6.62 -0.82
CA PHE A 40 0.80 6.67 -1.09
C PHE A 40 1.52 5.70 -0.16
N VAL A 41 2.28 4.78 -0.77
CA VAL A 41 2.95 3.68 -0.09
C VAL A 41 4.46 3.83 -0.25
N GLU A 42 5.16 3.93 0.86
CA GLU A 42 6.63 4.02 0.91
C GLU A 42 7.19 2.65 1.28
N LEU A 43 7.51 1.84 0.27
CA LEU A 43 7.89 0.43 0.43
C LEU A 43 9.16 0.26 1.28
N ASP A 44 10.04 1.27 1.32
CA ASP A 44 11.24 1.28 2.17
C ASP A 44 10.90 1.33 3.67
N LYS A 45 9.68 1.74 4.03
CA LYS A 45 9.17 1.71 5.42
C LYS A 45 8.53 0.36 5.78
N PHE A 46 8.33 -0.54 4.81
CA PHE A 46 7.77 -1.86 5.08
C PHE A 46 8.86 -2.81 5.59
N THR A 47 8.82 -3.15 6.87
CA THR A 47 9.86 -3.97 7.51
C THR A 47 9.48 -5.42 7.74
N LYS A 48 8.18 -5.76 7.71
CA LYS A 48 7.69 -7.11 8.07
C LYS A 48 8.32 -8.20 7.19
N GLU A 49 8.73 -9.30 7.79
CA GLU A 49 9.18 -10.52 7.12
C GLU A 49 8.02 -11.50 6.88
N ALA A 50 8.28 -12.58 6.12
CA ALA A 50 7.25 -13.51 5.65
C ALA A 50 6.46 -14.21 6.78
N ASP A 51 7.07 -14.40 7.95
CA ASP A 51 6.47 -14.99 9.15
C ASP A 51 5.69 -13.98 10.01
N GLU A 52 5.75 -12.69 9.67
CA GLU A 52 5.08 -11.58 10.36
C GLU A 52 3.85 -11.05 9.58
N LEU A 53 3.50 -11.69 8.45
CA LEU A 53 2.37 -11.27 7.61
C LEU A 53 1.06 -11.80 8.19
N GLU A 54 0.16 -10.88 8.57
CA GLU A 54 -1.09 -11.22 9.27
C GLU A 54 -2.34 -10.91 8.42
N SER A 55 -2.16 -10.26 7.27
CA SER A 55 -3.26 -9.72 6.48
C SER A 55 -2.97 -9.74 4.98
N LEU A 56 -4.05 -9.61 4.19
CA LEU A 56 -3.98 -9.41 2.74
C LEU A 56 -3.14 -8.17 2.36
N GLU A 57 -3.19 -7.12 3.18
CA GLU A 57 -2.41 -5.90 2.95
C GLU A 57 -0.91 -6.18 3.14
N ASP A 58 -0.52 -6.86 4.23
CA ASP A 58 0.87 -7.25 4.49
C ASP A 58 1.44 -8.10 3.35
N ASP A 59 0.63 -9.03 2.86
CA ASP A 59 0.90 -9.92 1.75
C ASP A 59 1.24 -9.17 0.45
N TRP A 60 0.42 -8.18 0.09
CA TRP A 60 0.68 -7.34 -1.09
C TRP A 60 1.88 -6.42 -0.89
N LEU A 61 2.01 -5.80 0.29
CA LEU A 61 3.15 -4.94 0.61
C LEU A 61 4.46 -5.73 0.58
N TYR A 62 4.49 -6.93 1.16
CA TYR A 62 5.65 -7.82 1.13
C TYR A 62 6.02 -8.20 -0.31
N MET A 63 5.04 -8.58 -1.13
CA MET A 63 5.27 -8.89 -2.53
C MET A 63 5.87 -7.70 -3.31
N MET A 64 5.38 -6.49 -3.06
CA MET A 64 5.87 -5.28 -3.73
C MET A 64 7.25 -4.83 -3.21
N ALA A 65 7.46 -4.84 -1.89
CA ALA A 65 8.69 -4.37 -1.25
C ALA A 65 9.86 -5.36 -1.38
N LYS A 66 9.56 -6.66 -1.43
CA LYS A 66 10.54 -7.76 -1.42
C LYS A 66 10.30 -8.71 -2.60
N PHE A 67 9.99 -8.14 -3.76
CA PHE A 67 9.63 -8.90 -4.97
C PHE A 67 10.70 -9.93 -5.39
N ASP A 68 11.97 -9.63 -5.16
CA ASP A 68 13.10 -10.53 -5.40
C ASP A 68 13.11 -11.76 -4.48
N ARG A 69 12.47 -11.67 -3.31
CA ARG A 69 12.40 -12.73 -2.29
C ARG A 69 11.04 -13.42 -2.25
N ALA A 70 9.99 -12.77 -2.74
CA ALA A 70 8.64 -13.33 -2.83
C ALA A 70 8.63 -14.49 -3.83
N LYS A 71 8.60 -15.73 -3.34
CA LYS A 71 8.61 -16.94 -4.18
C LYS A 71 7.22 -17.41 -4.61
N GLU A 72 6.19 -16.95 -3.91
CA GLU A 72 4.80 -17.37 -4.12
C GLU A 72 3.88 -16.15 -4.11
N PRO A 73 2.72 -16.20 -4.81
CA PRO A 73 1.70 -15.18 -4.72
C PRO A 73 1.14 -15.06 -3.29
N PRO A 74 0.54 -13.91 -2.94
CA PRO A 74 0.12 -13.67 -1.57
C PRO A 74 -0.92 -14.70 -1.09
N GLN A 75 -0.74 -15.21 0.13
CA GLN A 75 -1.47 -16.38 0.63
C GLN A 75 -2.92 -16.05 1.02
N HIS A 76 -3.14 -14.86 1.56
CA HIS A 76 -4.43 -14.35 2.01
C HIS A 76 -5.35 -13.90 0.86
N THR A 77 -4.90 -14.03 -0.41
CA THR A 77 -5.72 -13.75 -1.61
C THR A 77 -6.60 -14.93 -2.05
N LYS A 78 -6.36 -16.13 -1.52
CA LYS A 78 -7.05 -17.35 -1.97
C LYS A 78 -8.45 -17.41 -1.35
N ASP A 79 -9.48 -17.37 -2.20
CA ASP A 79 -10.83 -17.68 -1.77
C ASP A 79 -10.99 -19.19 -1.47
N GLU A 80 -12.15 -19.58 -0.95
CA GLU A 80 -12.51 -20.98 -0.64
C GLU A 80 -12.40 -21.95 -1.84
N ASN A 81 -12.29 -21.42 -3.06
CA ASN A 81 -12.12 -22.17 -4.31
C ASN A 81 -10.67 -22.10 -4.86
N GLY A 82 -9.74 -21.44 -4.16
CA GLY A 82 -8.35 -21.26 -4.58
C GLY A 82 -8.15 -20.19 -5.66
N THR A 83 -9.17 -19.38 -5.94
CA THR A 83 -9.08 -18.23 -6.85
C THR A 83 -8.40 -17.07 -6.15
N ILE A 84 -7.45 -16.43 -6.82
CA ILE A 84 -6.80 -15.22 -6.33
C ILE A 84 -7.80 -14.07 -6.49
N SER A 85 -8.30 -13.53 -5.37
CA SER A 85 -9.05 -12.28 -5.36
C SER A 85 -8.08 -11.11 -5.48
N LEU A 86 -8.16 -10.41 -6.60
CA LEU A 86 -7.41 -9.18 -6.90
C LEU A 86 -8.12 -7.95 -6.32
#